data_AF-A0A961DRQ7-F1
#
_entry.id   AF-A0A961DRQ7-F1
#
_cell.length_a   1.000
_cell.length_b   1.000
_cell.length_c   1.000
_cell.angle_alpha   90.00
_cell.angle_beta   90.00
_cell.angle_gamma   90.00
#
_symmetry.space_group_name_H-M   'P 1'
#
loop_
_entity.id
_entity.type
_entity.pdbx_description
1 polymer ?
#
loop_
_entity_poly.entity_id
_entity_poly.type
_entity_poly.pdbx_seq_one_letter_code
_entity_poly.pdbx_strand_id
1 'polypeptide(L)'
;MIATNQLVASNNACRANLKRTSAVEKVIEVDPQLCPEPCNKLPPPAARIQEARQTHLRLGRSTLWARVDRPVDPARHAPQTDAAAEKRRTLVQRVVVIGQGYVGLPVAVRATEVDYDVVGFELDQRKVDGLNAGRSHVEDITDERLGAAIATGRYRASADPADLAGFDIAVISVPTPMAEGLPDLTYIESASSTLAPHIRAGATVILESTTYPGTTEELSLPLLEAGSGLTGGVDFHLGYSPERIDPGNQRYRLENTPKVVSGMNAESLAHVQGFFDRLVETTVPVSGTREAELTKLLENTFRHVNIALVNELAMFAKDLDINVWEAIDAASTKPFGYMRFTPGPGVGGHCLPIDPSYLSWQIERRLGQTFRFVELANDVNSHMPDYVVRRVQFLLNEAERSVKGSKVLVFGLAYKADTGDARETPSVPICELLTGLGANVSVVDPHVEDRQFPDGVSRAEGTPQQIAEADIVLFLVDHSNFDTAAIVGNARLVLDCRHRLEGPNVEHL
;
A
#
# COMPACT_ATOMS: atom_id res chain seq x y z
N MET A 1 -1.79 72.29 19.19
CA MET A 1 -0.65 73.11 18.70
C MET A 1 0.04 72.33 17.60
N ILE A 2 0.35 72.98 16.47
CA ILE A 2 1.47 72.72 15.52
C ILE A 2 1.73 71.23 15.21
N ALA A 3 1.26 70.69 14.07
CA ALA A 3 1.99 70.56 12.79
C ALA A 3 3.22 69.60 12.90
N THR A 4 3.57 68.72 11.96
CA THR A 4 3.44 68.62 10.48
C THR A 4 3.65 67.10 10.13
N ASN A 5 3.50 66.52 8.93
CA ASN A 5 3.53 67.05 7.56
C ASN A 5 2.83 66.11 6.54
N GLN A 6 2.22 66.72 5.52
CA GLN A 6 1.97 66.22 4.14
C GLN A 6 1.21 64.90 3.88
N LEU A 7 -0.11 65.06 3.68
CA LEU A 7 -0.82 64.45 2.53
C LEU A 7 -0.29 65.03 1.20
N VAL A 8 -0.64 64.43 0.06
CA VAL A 8 -1.50 65.04 -0.99
C VAL A 8 -1.73 64.06 -2.17
N ALA A 9 -2.98 63.94 -2.62
CA ALA A 9 -3.35 63.27 -3.87
C ALA A 9 -3.10 64.23 -5.07
N SER A 10 -2.85 63.80 -6.31
CA SER A 10 -3.90 63.21 -7.17
C SER A 10 -3.43 63.11 -8.64
N ASN A 11 -3.97 62.11 -9.36
CA ASN A 11 -4.27 61.99 -10.80
C ASN A 11 -3.47 62.70 -11.94
N ASN A 12 -3.30 61.90 -13.02
CA ASN A 12 -3.18 62.27 -14.46
C ASN A 12 -1.84 62.92 -14.91
N ALA A 13 -1.15 62.53 -15.99
CA ALA A 13 -1.61 61.98 -17.28
C ALA A 13 -0.44 61.45 -18.17
N CYS A 14 -0.80 60.95 -19.36
CA CYS A 14 -0.03 60.93 -20.63
C CYS A 14 1.02 59.83 -20.96
N ARG A 15 0.57 58.93 -21.86
CA ARG A 15 1.17 58.54 -23.17
C ARG A 15 2.54 57.81 -23.23
N ALA A 16 2.48 56.49 -23.50
CA ALA A 16 2.99 55.81 -24.73
C ALA A 16 2.87 54.27 -24.57
N ASN A 17 2.06 53.54 -25.35
CA ASN A 17 2.44 52.87 -26.62
C ASN A 17 3.84 52.21 -26.57
N LEU A 18 4.06 50.89 -26.66
CA LEU A 18 3.30 49.71 -27.13
C LEU A 18 3.75 48.45 -26.29
N LYS A 19 3.42 47.16 -26.51
CA LYS A 19 2.87 46.41 -27.67
C LYS A 19 2.13 45.11 -27.21
N ARG A 20 1.47 44.46 -28.17
CA ARG A 20 0.69 43.19 -28.15
C ARG A 20 1.37 41.96 -27.49
N THR A 21 0.57 41.12 -26.80
CA THR A 21 0.00 39.86 -27.37
C THR A 21 -1.18 39.35 -26.55
N SER A 22 -2.08 38.57 -27.19
CA SER A 22 -3.37 38.12 -26.67
C SER A 22 -3.38 36.65 -26.23
N ALA A 23 -4.33 36.30 -25.35
CA ALA A 23 -4.72 34.92 -25.10
C ALA A 23 -5.32 34.27 -26.35
N VAL A 24 -5.06 32.97 -26.56
CA VAL A 24 -5.82 32.06 -27.43
C VAL A 24 -5.72 30.65 -26.84
N GLU A 25 -6.87 30.07 -26.47
CA GLU A 25 -7.00 28.63 -26.23
C GLU A 25 -6.86 27.87 -27.57
N LYS A 26 -6.05 26.80 -27.61
CA LYS A 26 -5.99 25.94 -28.80
C LYS A 26 -7.16 24.97 -28.83
N VAL A 27 -8.28 25.45 -29.40
CA VAL A 27 -9.33 24.59 -29.95
C VAL A 27 -8.74 23.79 -31.12
N ILE A 28 -9.07 22.50 -31.19
CA ILE A 28 -8.74 21.65 -32.34
C ILE A 28 -9.74 21.96 -33.46
N GLU A 29 -9.23 22.38 -34.62
CA GLU A 29 -10.06 22.65 -35.81
C GLU A 29 -10.72 21.38 -36.33
N VAL A 30 -12.02 21.45 -36.63
CA VAL A 30 -12.78 20.43 -37.34
C VAL A 30 -13.17 21.00 -38.71
N ASP A 31 -12.88 20.25 -39.76
CA ASP A 31 -13.10 20.63 -41.17
C ASP A 31 -14.60 20.89 -41.48
N PRO A 32 -14.98 22.10 -41.90
CA PRO A 32 -16.37 22.47 -42.16
C PRO A 32 -16.78 22.34 -43.65
N GLN A 33 -16.53 21.20 -44.29
CA GLN A 33 -17.09 20.88 -45.61
C GLN A 33 -17.73 19.48 -45.69
N LEU A 34 -18.84 19.26 -44.98
CA LEU A 34 -19.76 18.14 -45.25
C LEU A 34 -21.14 18.35 -44.60
N CYS A 35 -21.96 19.24 -45.16
CA CYS A 35 -23.40 19.24 -44.88
C CYS A 35 -24.21 19.95 -45.99
N PRO A 36 -25.08 19.24 -46.71
CA PRO A 36 -26.21 19.83 -47.40
C PRO A 36 -27.56 19.48 -46.71
N GLU A 37 -28.40 20.50 -46.64
CA GLU A 37 -29.87 20.49 -46.44
C GLU A 37 -30.44 20.54 -44.99
N PRO A 38 -31.59 21.24 -44.78
CA PRO A 38 -31.93 21.81 -43.48
C PRO A 38 -32.92 20.98 -42.65
N CYS A 39 -32.77 21.08 -41.34
CA CYS A 39 -33.65 20.47 -40.34
C CYS A 39 -35.09 21.04 -40.40
N ASN A 40 -36.10 20.17 -40.43
CA ASN A 40 -37.50 20.58 -40.25
C ASN A 40 -38.35 19.46 -39.62
N LYS A 41 -38.93 19.77 -38.44
CA LYS A 41 -40.04 19.09 -37.74
C LYS A 41 -39.78 17.69 -37.13
N LEU A 42 -39.71 17.66 -35.81
CA LEU A 42 -39.94 16.48 -34.96
C LEU A 42 -41.44 16.29 -34.66
N PRO A 43 -41.94 15.03 -34.62
CA PRO A 43 -43.02 14.61 -33.73
C PRO A 43 -42.53 13.58 -32.67
N PRO A 44 -43.32 13.28 -31.61
CA PRO A 44 -42.78 12.77 -30.34
C PRO A 44 -43.06 11.24 -30.15
N PRO A 45 -43.00 10.60 -28.96
CA PRO A 45 -42.06 9.51 -28.77
C PRO A 45 -42.74 8.16 -28.44
N ALA A 46 -42.70 7.21 -29.37
CA ALA A 46 -42.96 5.79 -29.08
C ALA A 46 -42.33 4.88 -30.15
N ALA A 47 -41.98 3.66 -29.75
CA ALA A 47 -41.52 2.55 -30.60
C ALA A 47 -40.22 2.77 -31.42
N ARG A 48 -39.06 2.43 -30.80
CA ARG A 48 -37.93 1.80 -31.52
C ARG A 48 -36.90 1.06 -30.65
N ILE A 49 -37.35 0.33 -29.63
CA ILE A 49 -36.54 -0.69 -28.95
C ILE A 49 -36.78 -2.06 -29.61
N GLN A 50 -36.36 -2.25 -30.87
CA GLN A 50 -36.27 -3.60 -31.45
C GLN A 50 -35.34 -3.81 -32.67
N GLU A 51 -34.69 -2.77 -33.21
CA GLU A 51 -33.80 -2.91 -34.40
C GLU A 51 -32.29 -2.72 -34.10
N ALA A 52 -31.89 -2.59 -32.83
CA ALA A 52 -30.47 -2.43 -32.46
C ALA A 52 -29.71 -3.74 -32.17
N ARG A 53 -30.31 -4.92 -32.45
CA ARG A 53 -29.77 -6.24 -32.02
C ARG A 53 -29.21 -7.15 -33.12
N GLN A 54 -29.11 -6.69 -34.38
CA GLN A 54 -28.63 -7.55 -35.49
C GLN A 54 -27.50 -6.96 -36.37
N THR A 55 -26.94 -5.80 -36.03
CA THR A 55 -25.91 -5.13 -36.88
C THR A 55 -24.58 -4.90 -36.16
N HIS A 56 -24.06 -5.94 -35.49
CA HIS A 56 -22.71 -5.97 -34.90
C HIS A 56 -21.86 -7.15 -35.38
N LEU A 57 -22.05 -7.53 -36.65
CA LEU A 57 -21.22 -8.50 -37.37
C LEU A 57 -20.92 -8.00 -38.79
N ARG A 58 -20.06 -6.98 -38.90
CA ARG A 58 -19.12 -6.68 -40.02
C ARG A 58 -18.57 -5.25 -39.89
N LEU A 59 -17.36 -5.05 -40.43
CA LEU A 59 -16.55 -3.83 -40.38
C LEU A 59 -16.02 -3.55 -38.95
N GLY A 60 -14.73 -3.31 -38.73
CA GLY A 60 -13.63 -3.13 -39.66
C GLY A 60 -12.65 -2.14 -39.02
N ARG A 61 -11.44 -2.60 -38.64
CA ARG A 61 -10.50 -1.81 -37.84
C ARG A 61 -10.12 -0.48 -38.53
N SER A 62 -10.30 0.63 -37.83
CA SER A 62 -9.50 1.85 -38.02
C SER A 62 -8.87 2.26 -36.69
N THR A 63 -7.57 2.02 -36.55
CA THR A 63 -6.79 2.32 -35.33
C THR A 63 -6.13 3.68 -35.46
N LEU A 64 -6.52 4.64 -34.63
CA LEU A 64 -5.93 5.98 -34.61
C LEU A 64 -5.77 6.50 -33.16
N TRP A 65 -5.11 5.69 -32.33
CA TRP A 65 -4.55 6.10 -31.04
C TRP A 65 -3.15 5.49 -30.91
N ALA A 66 -2.14 6.36 -30.80
CA ALA A 66 -0.74 5.94 -30.71
C ALA A 66 -0.44 5.39 -29.31
N ARG A 67 -0.47 4.05 -29.19
CA ARG A 67 0.18 3.35 -28.08
C ARG A 67 1.70 3.49 -28.25
N VAL A 68 2.38 4.01 -27.22
CA VAL A 68 3.82 3.78 -27.03
C VAL A 68 4.01 2.43 -26.33
N ASP A 69 3.54 1.37 -26.98
CA ASP A 69 3.93 0.02 -26.62
C ASP A 69 5.35 -0.18 -27.17
N ARG A 70 6.37 -0.16 -26.30
CA ARG A 70 7.66 -0.77 -26.67
C ARG A 70 7.47 -2.29 -26.67
N PRO A 71 7.67 -2.99 -27.80
CA PRO A 71 7.74 -4.44 -27.77
C PRO A 71 9.03 -4.82 -27.04
N VAL A 72 8.91 -5.56 -25.93
CA VAL A 72 10.02 -6.33 -25.41
C VAL A 72 10.17 -7.53 -26.35
N ASP A 73 11.21 -7.53 -27.17
CA ASP A 73 11.53 -8.63 -28.10
C ASP A 73 12.00 -9.85 -27.30
N PRO A 74 11.23 -10.96 -27.23
CA PRO A 74 11.63 -12.14 -26.46
C PRO A 74 12.67 -13.00 -27.20
N ALA A 75 13.02 -12.66 -28.45
CA ALA A 75 13.69 -13.55 -29.38
C ALA A 75 15.18 -13.21 -29.63
N ARG A 76 15.87 -12.65 -28.63
CA ARG A 76 17.35 -12.55 -28.62
C ARG A 76 17.93 -12.84 -27.24
N HIS A 77 18.13 -14.13 -26.95
CA HIS A 77 19.30 -14.70 -26.26
C HIS A 77 19.16 -16.22 -26.35
N ALA A 78 19.79 -16.84 -27.36
CA ALA A 78 19.94 -18.29 -27.35
C ALA A 78 20.86 -18.65 -26.16
N PRO A 79 20.55 -19.69 -25.36
CA PRO A 79 21.37 -20.04 -24.22
C PRO A 79 22.73 -20.55 -24.72
N GLN A 80 23.77 -19.70 -24.59
CA GLN A 80 25.14 -20.19 -24.58
C GLN A 80 25.29 -21.00 -23.28
N THR A 81 25.44 -22.31 -23.42
CA THR A 81 25.66 -23.23 -22.30
C THR A 81 27.03 -22.98 -21.72
N ASP A 82 27.11 -22.04 -20.77
CA ASP A 82 28.33 -21.78 -20.02
C ASP A 82 28.62 -22.97 -19.11
N ALA A 83 29.74 -23.65 -19.35
CA ALA A 83 30.19 -24.78 -18.55
C ALA A 83 30.47 -24.38 -17.09
N ALA A 84 30.66 -23.09 -16.77
CA ALA A 84 30.72 -22.59 -15.41
C ALA A 84 29.33 -22.53 -14.73
N ALA A 85 28.25 -22.25 -15.48
CA ALA A 85 26.88 -22.36 -14.96
C ALA A 85 26.47 -23.83 -14.75
N GLU A 86 26.86 -24.71 -15.68
CA GLU A 86 26.66 -26.16 -15.54
C GLU A 86 27.42 -26.74 -14.32
N LYS A 87 28.62 -26.22 -14.00
CA LYS A 87 29.35 -26.56 -12.77
C LYS A 87 28.73 -25.99 -11.49
N ARG A 88 28.09 -24.82 -11.54
CA ARG A 88 27.35 -24.26 -10.38
C ARG A 88 26.11 -25.10 -10.05
N ARG A 89 25.45 -25.72 -11.04
CA ARG A 89 24.29 -26.63 -10.83
C ARG A 89 24.58 -27.84 -9.93
N THR A 90 25.84 -28.23 -9.71
CA THR A 90 26.21 -29.35 -8.82
C THR A 90 26.46 -28.96 -7.36
N LEU A 91 26.40 -27.68 -6.99
CA LEU A 91 26.52 -27.22 -5.61
C LEU A 91 25.20 -26.61 -5.15
N VAL A 92 24.69 -27.07 -4.00
CA VAL A 92 23.56 -26.43 -3.32
C VAL A 92 24.03 -25.04 -2.88
N GLN A 93 23.40 -24.00 -3.42
CA GLN A 93 23.73 -22.62 -3.06
C GLN A 93 23.19 -22.30 -1.66
N ARG A 94 23.97 -21.57 -0.87
CA ARG A 94 23.55 -21.10 0.46
C ARG A 94 22.89 -19.73 0.39
N VAL A 95 21.70 -19.62 0.93
CA VAL A 95 20.93 -18.38 1.07
C VAL A 95 20.87 -17.98 2.54
N VAL A 96 21.11 -16.71 2.81
CA VAL A 96 20.86 -16.07 4.11
C VAL A 96 19.69 -15.11 3.93
N VAL A 97 18.72 -15.13 4.84
CA VAL A 97 17.63 -14.14 4.87
C VAL A 97 17.60 -13.48 6.25
N ILE A 98 17.99 -12.20 6.31
CA ILE A 98 18.07 -11.40 7.53
C ILE A 98 16.73 -10.73 7.79
N GLY A 99 16.15 -11.01 8.96
CA GLY A 99 14.78 -10.70 9.33
C GLY A 99 13.85 -11.85 8.94
N GLN A 100 13.15 -12.44 9.92
CA GLN A 100 12.20 -13.54 9.68
C GLN A 100 10.75 -13.11 9.94
N GLY A 101 10.43 -11.85 9.62
CA GLY A 101 9.07 -11.33 9.64
C GLY A 101 8.28 -11.66 8.36
N TYR A 102 7.17 -10.92 8.14
CA TYR A 102 6.21 -11.17 7.06
C TYR A 102 6.77 -11.04 5.62
N VAL A 103 7.99 -10.49 5.46
CA VAL A 103 8.72 -10.45 4.18
C VAL A 103 9.72 -11.61 4.08
N GLY A 104 10.67 -11.65 5.02
CA GLY A 104 11.80 -12.58 4.94
C GLY A 104 11.45 -14.05 5.19
N LEU A 105 10.45 -14.37 6.02
CA LEU A 105 10.07 -15.77 6.23
C LEU A 105 9.46 -16.42 4.97
N PRO A 106 8.51 -15.78 4.24
CA PRO A 106 8.08 -16.26 2.93
C PRO A 106 9.22 -16.47 1.94
N VAL A 107 10.17 -15.53 1.83
CA VAL A 107 11.34 -15.67 0.95
C VAL A 107 12.21 -16.86 1.36
N ALA A 108 12.47 -17.05 2.65
CA ALA A 108 13.30 -18.13 3.18
C ALA A 108 12.66 -19.52 2.98
N VAL A 109 11.36 -19.65 3.28
CA VAL A 109 10.59 -20.88 3.03
C VAL A 109 10.54 -21.17 1.53
N ARG A 110 10.25 -20.17 0.70
CA ARG A 110 10.17 -20.35 -0.75
C ARG A 110 11.51 -20.72 -1.37
N ALA A 111 12.63 -20.16 -0.90
CA ALA A 111 13.97 -20.57 -1.31
C ALA A 111 14.26 -22.04 -0.95
N THR A 112 13.85 -22.49 0.24
CA THR A 112 13.99 -23.88 0.69
C THR A 112 13.20 -24.85 -0.20
N GLU A 113 11.95 -24.49 -0.57
CA GLU A 113 11.11 -25.25 -1.50
C GLU A 113 11.72 -25.41 -2.90
N VAL A 114 12.63 -24.51 -3.29
CA VAL A 114 13.36 -24.58 -4.57
C VAL A 114 14.84 -24.90 -4.36
N ASP A 115 15.12 -25.82 -3.43
CA ASP A 115 16.39 -26.52 -3.25
C ASP A 115 17.58 -25.69 -2.71
N TYR A 116 17.38 -24.47 -2.20
CA TYR A 116 18.46 -23.72 -1.52
C TYR A 116 18.74 -24.24 -0.09
N ASP A 117 19.99 -24.09 0.39
CA ASP A 117 20.36 -24.25 1.82
C ASP A 117 20.18 -22.90 2.53
N VAL A 118 19.16 -22.77 3.38
CA VAL A 118 18.66 -21.49 3.89
C VAL A 118 18.93 -21.31 5.39
N VAL A 119 19.55 -20.17 5.73
CA VAL A 119 19.62 -19.63 7.09
C VAL A 119 18.65 -18.46 7.21
N GLY A 120 17.60 -18.63 8.01
CA GLY A 120 16.75 -17.53 8.46
C GLY A 120 17.37 -16.83 9.67
N PHE A 121 18.02 -15.68 9.47
CA PHE A 121 18.68 -14.96 10.55
C PHE A 121 17.72 -13.98 11.23
N GLU A 122 17.55 -14.10 12.55
CA GLU A 122 16.63 -13.31 13.36
C GLU A 122 17.19 -13.09 14.76
N LEU A 123 17.06 -11.87 15.29
CA LEU A 123 17.67 -11.49 16.58
C LEU A 123 16.79 -11.89 17.78
N ASP A 124 15.47 -12.01 17.60
CA ASP A 124 14.59 -12.49 18.65
C ASP A 124 14.67 -14.02 18.77
N GLN A 125 15.40 -14.48 19.78
CA GLN A 125 15.55 -15.91 20.09
C GLN A 125 14.19 -16.63 20.24
N ARG A 126 13.13 -15.95 20.70
CA ARG A 126 11.79 -16.57 20.82
C ARG A 126 11.21 -16.92 19.46
N LYS A 127 11.44 -16.08 18.45
CA LYS A 127 11.06 -16.39 17.06
C LYS A 127 11.92 -17.52 16.52
N VAL A 128 13.24 -17.50 16.75
CA VAL A 128 14.15 -18.59 16.32
C VAL A 128 13.72 -19.93 16.90
N ASP A 129 13.42 -20.00 18.19
CA ASP A 129 12.94 -21.21 18.88
C ASP A 129 11.54 -21.65 18.41
N GLY A 130 10.67 -20.68 18.05
CA GLY A 130 9.37 -20.94 17.43
C GLY A 130 9.52 -21.58 16.04
N LEU A 131 10.29 -20.93 15.17
CA LEU A 131 10.51 -21.32 13.78
C LEU A 131 11.18 -22.69 13.71
N ASN A 132 12.27 -22.92 14.45
CA ASN A 132 12.95 -24.22 14.47
C ASN A 132 12.09 -25.37 15.04
N ALA A 133 11.03 -25.05 15.79
CA ALA A 133 10.04 -26.01 16.27
C ALA A 133 8.79 -26.12 15.37
N GLY A 134 8.84 -25.57 14.16
CA GLY A 134 7.77 -25.64 13.16
C GLY A 134 6.58 -24.72 13.40
N ARG A 135 6.69 -23.75 14.33
CA ARG A 135 5.63 -22.77 14.62
C ARG A 135 5.91 -21.46 13.92
N SER A 136 5.04 -21.09 12.98
CA SER A 136 5.07 -19.81 12.30
C SER A 136 4.48 -18.71 13.18
N HIS A 137 4.95 -17.48 12.96
CA HIS A 137 4.38 -16.26 13.53
C HIS A 137 3.96 -15.26 12.43
N VAL A 138 3.88 -15.74 11.19
CA VAL A 138 3.53 -14.98 9.98
C VAL A 138 2.32 -15.66 9.33
N GLU A 139 1.22 -14.93 9.18
CA GLU A 139 -0.07 -15.46 8.68
C GLU A 139 0.05 -16.11 7.28
N ASP A 140 0.91 -15.59 6.40
CA ASP A 140 1.13 -16.11 5.04
C ASP A 140 1.92 -17.44 4.97
N ILE A 141 2.43 -17.95 6.10
CA ILE A 141 3.19 -19.20 6.22
C ILE A 141 2.57 -20.05 7.33
N THR A 142 1.96 -21.18 6.97
CA THR A 142 1.38 -22.10 7.96
C THR A 142 2.46 -22.98 8.61
N ASP A 143 2.16 -23.50 9.81
CA ASP A 143 3.01 -24.45 10.53
C ASP A 143 3.32 -25.70 9.69
N GLU A 144 2.39 -26.18 8.87
CA GLU A 144 2.62 -27.31 7.96
C GLU A 144 3.60 -26.95 6.84
N ARG A 145 3.51 -25.75 6.26
CA ARG A 145 4.41 -25.28 5.20
C ARG A 145 5.84 -25.11 5.75
N LEU A 146 5.96 -24.48 6.92
CA LEU A 146 7.23 -24.32 7.62
C LEU A 146 7.81 -25.67 8.05
N GLY A 147 6.99 -26.56 8.61
CA GLY A 147 7.39 -27.92 8.98
C GLY A 147 7.89 -28.74 7.79
N ALA A 148 7.26 -28.60 6.62
CA ALA A 148 7.72 -29.22 5.38
C ALA A 148 9.09 -28.67 4.94
N ALA A 149 9.32 -27.36 5.03
CA ALA A 149 10.62 -26.74 4.74
C ALA A 149 11.72 -27.24 5.70
N ILE A 150 11.46 -27.30 7.01
CA ILE A 150 12.37 -27.84 8.02
C ILE A 150 12.68 -29.32 7.75
N ALA A 151 11.67 -30.12 7.38
CA ALA A 151 11.82 -31.55 7.11
C ALA A 151 12.74 -31.85 5.90
N THR A 152 13.01 -30.87 5.03
CA THR A 152 14.03 -31.02 3.98
C THR A 152 15.47 -31.07 4.51
N GLY A 153 15.69 -30.60 5.75
CA GLY A 153 17.01 -30.36 6.32
C GLY A 153 17.74 -29.13 5.78
N ARG A 154 17.09 -28.32 4.93
CA ARG A 154 17.67 -27.13 4.27
C ARG A 154 17.11 -25.79 4.74
N TYR A 155 16.33 -25.77 5.81
CA TYR A 155 15.99 -24.53 6.52
C TYR A 155 16.40 -24.66 7.99
N ARG A 156 17.06 -23.63 8.52
CA ARG A 156 17.16 -23.39 9.96
C ARG A 156 17.03 -21.90 10.26
N ALA A 157 16.37 -21.57 11.37
CA ALA A 157 16.44 -20.23 11.94
C ALA A 157 17.68 -20.14 12.87
N SER A 158 18.34 -18.98 12.92
CA SER A 158 19.48 -18.73 13.81
C SER A 158 19.57 -17.27 14.26
N ALA A 159 20.15 -17.06 15.44
CA ALA A 159 20.53 -15.75 15.97
C ALA A 159 22.06 -15.57 16.05
N ASP A 160 22.86 -16.58 15.68
CA ASP A 160 24.33 -16.54 15.74
C ASP A 160 24.90 -15.97 14.42
N PRO A 161 25.61 -14.82 14.44
CA PRO A 161 26.24 -14.28 13.23
C PRO A 161 27.24 -15.24 12.56
N ALA A 162 27.79 -16.23 13.29
CA ALA A 162 28.63 -17.25 12.70
C ALA A 162 27.92 -18.08 11.61
N ASP A 163 26.60 -18.26 11.70
CA ASP A 163 25.79 -18.97 10.69
C ASP A 163 25.66 -18.20 9.36
N LEU A 164 25.98 -16.90 9.33
CA LEU A 164 26.03 -16.09 8.11
C LEU A 164 27.20 -16.48 7.20
N ALA A 165 28.21 -17.22 7.70
CA ALA A 165 29.42 -17.52 6.96
C ALA A 165 29.20 -18.39 5.70
N GLY A 166 29.80 -17.95 4.59
CA GLY A 166 29.90 -18.73 3.35
C GLY A 166 28.66 -18.71 2.46
N PHE A 167 27.75 -17.75 2.64
CA PHE A 167 26.58 -17.59 1.77
C PHE A 167 26.96 -17.36 0.29
N ASP A 168 26.07 -17.75 -0.63
CA ASP A 168 26.09 -17.35 -2.04
C ASP A 168 25.21 -16.11 -2.27
N ILE A 169 24.05 -16.08 -1.61
CA ILE A 169 23.04 -15.03 -1.72
C ILE A 169 22.59 -14.61 -0.31
N ALA A 170 22.49 -13.32 -0.06
CA ALA A 170 21.92 -12.77 1.17
C ALA A 170 20.79 -11.79 0.85
N VAL A 171 19.69 -11.88 1.58
CA VAL A 171 18.51 -11.04 1.44
C VAL A 171 18.29 -10.28 2.76
N ILE A 172 18.16 -8.96 2.70
CA ILE A 172 17.94 -8.08 3.86
C ILE A 172 16.49 -7.59 3.86
N SER A 173 15.69 -8.17 4.75
CA SER A 173 14.23 -8.00 4.84
C SER A 173 13.83 -7.63 6.28
N VAL A 174 14.52 -6.62 6.84
CA VAL A 174 14.35 -6.12 8.21
C VAL A 174 13.28 -5.02 8.29
N PRO A 175 12.72 -4.74 9.48
CA PRO A 175 11.78 -3.64 9.66
C PRO A 175 12.39 -2.28 9.31
N THR A 176 11.54 -1.37 8.83
CA THR A 176 11.88 0.02 8.50
C THR A 176 10.84 0.95 9.13
N PRO A 177 10.89 1.13 10.47
CA PRO A 177 9.91 1.93 11.19
C PRO A 177 10.17 3.43 11.03
N MET A 178 9.28 4.24 11.59
CA MET A 178 9.49 5.68 11.74
C MET A 178 9.87 5.99 13.19
N ALA A 179 10.81 6.91 13.39
CA ALA A 179 11.16 7.50 14.67
C ALA A 179 10.92 9.02 14.60
N GLU A 180 10.08 9.56 15.49
CA GLU A 180 9.74 11.00 15.55
C GLU A 180 9.26 11.60 14.20
N GLY A 181 8.59 10.80 13.36
CA GLY A 181 8.12 11.22 12.03
C GLY A 181 9.18 11.16 10.93
N LEU A 182 10.36 10.59 11.21
CA LEU A 182 11.46 10.41 10.25
C LEU A 182 11.74 8.92 10.01
N PRO A 183 12.25 8.54 8.82
CA PRO A 183 12.77 7.20 8.55
C PRO A 183 13.80 6.71 9.58
N ASP A 184 13.55 5.57 10.23
CA ASP A 184 14.56 4.87 11.03
C ASP A 184 15.29 3.85 10.15
N LEU A 185 16.60 4.09 9.97
CA LEU A 185 17.48 3.27 9.14
C LEU A 185 18.35 2.32 9.97
N THR A 186 18.32 2.41 11.30
CA THR A 186 19.24 1.67 12.19
C THR A 186 19.17 0.15 11.99
N TYR A 187 18.00 -0.37 11.61
CA TYR A 187 17.79 -1.77 11.26
C TYR A 187 18.53 -2.18 9.98
N ILE A 188 18.45 -1.36 8.91
CA ILE A 188 19.19 -1.61 7.65
C ILE A 188 20.69 -1.46 7.87
N GLU A 189 21.12 -0.45 8.65
CA GLU A 189 22.52 -0.22 9.00
C GLU A 189 23.10 -1.39 9.79
N SER A 190 22.38 -1.85 10.81
CA SER A 190 22.75 -2.99 11.65
C SER A 190 22.80 -4.29 10.85
N ALA A 191 21.79 -4.57 10.02
CA ALA A 191 21.76 -5.75 9.16
C ALA A 191 22.92 -5.75 8.15
N SER A 192 23.16 -4.63 7.48
CA SER A 192 24.26 -4.48 6.51
C SER A 192 25.62 -4.67 7.19
N SER A 193 25.82 -4.05 8.36
CA SER A 193 27.06 -4.16 9.15
C SER A 193 27.29 -5.56 9.72
N THR A 194 26.22 -6.27 10.09
CA THR A 194 26.29 -7.66 10.58
C THR A 194 26.62 -8.64 9.45
N LEU A 195 26.08 -8.41 8.25
CA LEU A 195 26.36 -9.23 7.07
C LEU A 195 27.76 -9.00 6.48
N ALA A 196 28.26 -7.76 6.51
CA ALA A 196 29.45 -7.33 5.79
C ALA A 196 30.71 -8.22 6.00
N PRO A 197 31.09 -8.64 7.22
CA PRO A 197 32.26 -9.49 7.45
C PRO A 197 32.17 -10.90 6.83
N HIS A 198 30.98 -11.31 6.38
CA HIS A 198 30.71 -12.64 5.82
C HIS A 198 30.62 -12.63 4.29
N ILE A 199 30.68 -11.45 3.64
CA ILE A 199 30.69 -11.32 2.18
C ILE A 199 31.99 -11.91 1.63
N ARG A 200 31.87 -12.61 0.51
CA ARG A 200 32.99 -13.15 -0.28
C ARG A 200 32.87 -12.73 -1.74
N ALA A 201 33.97 -12.85 -2.48
CA ALA A 201 33.94 -12.65 -3.93
C ALA A 201 32.87 -13.55 -4.60
N GLY A 202 32.11 -12.96 -5.52
CA GLY A 202 30.99 -13.58 -6.24
C GLY A 202 29.70 -13.79 -5.43
N ALA A 203 29.63 -13.34 -4.18
CA ALA A 203 28.39 -13.33 -3.41
C ALA A 203 27.39 -12.29 -3.95
N THR A 204 26.10 -12.48 -3.70
CA THR A 204 25.04 -11.54 -4.07
C THR A 204 24.33 -11.03 -2.81
N VAL A 205 24.20 -9.72 -2.65
CA VAL A 205 23.43 -9.10 -1.56
C VAL A 205 22.22 -8.38 -2.16
N ILE A 206 21.06 -8.57 -1.56
CA ILE A 206 19.77 -8.05 -2.01
C ILE A 206 19.11 -7.33 -0.84
N LEU A 207 18.81 -6.04 -1.01
CA LEU A 207 17.94 -5.31 -0.07
C LEU A 207 16.48 -5.43 -0.54
N GLU A 208 15.57 -5.83 0.35
CA GLU A 208 14.12 -5.83 0.09
C GLU A 208 13.33 -4.88 0.98
N SER A 209 13.93 -4.49 2.10
CA SER A 209 13.34 -3.61 3.11
C SER A 209 12.91 -2.28 2.48
N THR A 210 11.65 -1.87 2.67
CA THR A 210 11.11 -0.65 2.05
C THR A 210 11.93 0.58 2.44
N THR A 211 12.36 1.37 1.45
CA THR A 211 13.26 2.49 1.72
C THR A 211 13.18 3.57 0.64
N TYR A 212 13.87 4.69 0.86
CA TYR A 212 13.92 5.81 -0.09
C TYR A 212 14.90 5.57 -1.25
N PRO A 213 14.69 6.21 -2.42
CA PRO A 213 15.60 6.09 -3.55
C PRO A 213 17.00 6.60 -3.20
N GLY A 214 17.97 5.69 -3.23
CA GLY A 214 19.37 5.90 -2.89
C GLY A 214 19.92 4.98 -1.80
N THR A 215 19.09 4.40 -0.92
CA THR A 215 19.57 3.63 0.26
C THR A 215 20.52 2.49 -0.11
N THR A 216 20.23 1.72 -1.16
CA THR A 216 21.08 0.59 -1.57
C THR A 216 22.50 1.04 -1.93
N GLU A 217 22.65 2.16 -2.65
CA GLU A 217 23.93 2.69 -3.12
C GLU A 217 24.63 3.62 -2.12
N GLU A 218 23.86 4.35 -1.31
CA GLU A 218 24.35 5.46 -0.48
C GLU A 218 24.51 5.09 1.00
N LEU A 219 23.85 4.01 1.45
CA LEU A 219 23.88 3.52 2.82
C LEU A 219 24.39 2.08 2.88
N SER A 220 23.70 1.15 2.22
CA SER A 220 24.04 -0.29 2.30
C SER A 220 25.40 -0.58 1.66
N LEU A 221 25.64 -0.12 0.43
CA LEU A 221 26.91 -0.33 -0.27
C LEU A 221 28.14 0.10 0.57
N PRO A 222 28.26 1.35 1.07
CA PRO A 222 29.41 1.74 1.91
C PRO A 222 29.63 0.87 3.16
N LEU A 223 28.56 0.42 3.82
CA LEU A 223 28.67 -0.47 4.99
C LEU A 223 29.16 -1.87 4.62
N LEU A 224 28.63 -2.41 3.51
CA LEU A 224 29.01 -3.73 2.98
C LEU A 224 30.48 -3.71 2.49
N GLU A 225 30.92 -2.68 1.80
CA GLU A 225 32.32 -2.51 1.38
C GLU A 225 33.25 -2.33 2.58
N ALA A 226 32.90 -1.47 3.54
CA ALA A 226 33.75 -1.19 4.71
C ALA A 226 33.93 -2.41 5.63
N GLY A 227 32.89 -3.23 5.82
CA GLY A 227 32.97 -4.42 6.67
C GLY A 227 33.53 -5.66 5.98
N SER A 228 33.51 -5.74 4.65
CA SER A 228 34.07 -6.87 3.87
C SER A 228 35.50 -6.62 3.35
N GLY A 229 35.85 -5.36 3.09
CA GLY A 229 37.07 -5.00 2.35
C GLY A 229 36.98 -5.28 0.84
N LEU A 230 35.80 -5.57 0.31
CA LEU A 230 35.52 -5.86 -1.10
C LEU A 230 34.78 -4.68 -1.77
N THR A 231 34.89 -4.54 -3.09
CA THR A 231 34.18 -3.50 -3.86
C THR A 231 32.89 -4.02 -4.49
N GLY A 232 31.78 -3.31 -4.26
CA GLY A 232 30.47 -3.67 -4.78
C GLY A 232 30.37 -3.46 -6.30
N GLY A 233 29.75 -4.41 -6.98
CA GLY A 233 29.64 -4.43 -8.44
C GLY A 233 30.93 -4.85 -9.16
N VAL A 234 32.00 -5.18 -8.41
CA VAL A 234 33.29 -5.68 -8.92
C VAL A 234 33.62 -7.03 -8.29
N ASP A 235 33.72 -7.08 -6.96
CA ASP A 235 34.03 -8.30 -6.20
C ASP A 235 32.76 -9.06 -5.79
N PHE A 236 31.68 -8.35 -5.45
CA PHE A 236 30.38 -8.93 -5.09
C PHE A 236 29.24 -8.18 -5.79
N HIS A 237 28.09 -8.84 -5.94
CA HIS A 237 26.91 -8.29 -6.59
C HIS A 237 25.98 -7.64 -5.55
N LEU A 238 25.40 -6.49 -5.89
CA LEU A 238 24.42 -5.80 -5.04
C LEU A 238 23.20 -5.38 -5.85
N GLY A 239 22.02 -5.51 -5.26
CA GLY A 239 20.78 -5.03 -5.86
C GLY A 239 19.65 -4.84 -4.86
N TYR A 240 18.50 -4.43 -5.40
CA TYR A 240 17.29 -4.17 -4.64
C TYR A 240 16.08 -4.85 -5.28
N SER A 241 15.18 -5.38 -4.46
CA SER A 241 13.94 -5.99 -4.91
C SER A 241 12.84 -5.73 -3.88
N PRO A 242 11.94 -4.75 -4.09
CA PRO A 242 10.95 -4.41 -3.08
C PRO A 242 9.99 -5.58 -2.82
N GLU A 243 9.51 -5.70 -1.58
CA GLU A 243 8.38 -6.58 -1.29
C GLU A 243 7.06 -5.94 -1.76
N ARG A 244 6.18 -6.76 -2.34
CA ARG A 244 4.86 -6.43 -2.87
C ARG A 244 3.74 -7.32 -2.29
N ILE A 245 4.05 -8.18 -1.30
CA ILE A 245 3.08 -8.92 -0.47
C ILE A 245 1.94 -8.00 0.03
N ASP A 246 0.73 -8.54 -0.02
CA ASP A 246 -0.47 -8.05 0.67
C ASP A 246 -0.89 -9.13 1.69
N PRO A 247 -0.60 -8.97 2.99
CA PRO A 247 -0.76 -10.04 3.97
C PRO A 247 -2.19 -10.61 4.03
N GLY A 248 -2.33 -11.93 4.06
CA GLY A 248 -3.63 -12.62 4.05
C GLY A 248 -4.32 -12.66 2.67
N ASN A 249 -3.67 -12.23 1.60
CA ASN A 249 -4.26 -12.27 0.26
C ASN A 249 -4.24 -13.69 -0.32
N GLN A 250 -5.38 -14.36 -0.30
CA GLN A 250 -5.53 -15.74 -0.79
C GLN A 250 -5.26 -15.92 -2.30
N ARG A 251 -5.31 -14.83 -3.08
CA ARG A 251 -5.15 -14.86 -4.54
C ARG A 251 -3.73 -14.52 -5.00
N TYR A 252 -3.11 -13.52 -4.38
CA TYR A 252 -1.79 -13.02 -4.73
C TYR A 252 -0.82 -13.28 -3.57
N ARG A 253 0.14 -14.17 -3.80
CA ARG A 253 1.20 -14.55 -2.85
C ARG A 253 2.55 -14.17 -3.45
N LEU A 254 3.63 -14.44 -2.71
CA LEU A 254 5.00 -14.27 -3.20
C LEU A 254 5.22 -14.92 -4.57
N GLU A 255 4.73 -16.14 -4.79
CA GLU A 255 5.05 -16.89 -6.01
C GLU A 255 4.47 -16.26 -7.29
N ASN A 256 3.24 -15.76 -7.27
CA ASN A 256 2.53 -15.27 -8.46
C ASN A 256 2.44 -13.74 -8.57
N THR A 257 2.98 -13.01 -7.58
CA THR A 257 3.10 -11.55 -7.63
C THR A 257 4.38 -11.18 -8.39
N PRO A 258 4.34 -10.42 -9.50
CA PRO A 258 5.53 -10.09 -10.26
C PRO A 258 6.57 -9.35 -9.40
N LYS A 259 7.78 -9.91 -9.26
CA LYS A 259 8.82 -9.35 -8.38
C LYS A 259 9.65 -8.34 -9.17
N VAL A 260 9.66 -7.08 -8.75
CA VAL A 260 10.53 -6.05 -9.33
C VAL A 260 11.97 -6.35 -8.90
N VAL A 261 12.91 -6.38 -9.84
CA VAL A 261 14.32 -6.70 -9.57
C VAL A 261 15.25 -5.66 -10.17
N SER A 262 16.33 -5.35 -9.46
CA SER A 262 17.36 -4.42 -9.89
C SER A 262 18.72 -4.87 -9.38
N GLY A 263 19.79 -4.45 -10.07
CA GLY A 263 21.16 -4.51 -9.58
C GLY A 263 21.82 -3.14 -9.74
N MET A 264 22.90 -2.88 -9.01
CA MET A 264 23.70 -1.66 -9.18
C MET A 264 24.41 -1.60 -10.55
N ASN A 265 24.51 -2.74 -11.24
CA ASN A 265 24.98 -2.86 -12.62
C ASN A 265 24.31 -4.08 -13.30
N ALA A 266 24.54 -4.25 -14.61
CA ALA A 266 23.91 -5.31 -15.41
C ALA A 266 24.27 -6.74 -14.96
N GLU A 267 25.48 -6.96 -14.45
CA GLU A 267 25.90 -8.25 -13.92
C GLU A 267 25.18 -8.56 -12.60
N SER A 268 25.12 -7.58 -11.69
CA SER A 268 24.37 -7.71 -10.45
C SER A 268 22.87 -7.94 -10.71
N LEU A 269 22.29 -7.26 -11.71
CA LEU A 269 20.91 -7.49 -12.13
C LEU A 269 20.69 -8.94 -12.57
N ALA A 270 21.59 -9.53 -13.37
CA ALA A 270 21.48 -10.92 -13.80
C ALA A 270 21.54 -11.90 -12.61
N HIS A 271 22.35 -11.61 -11.60
CA HIS A 271 22.43 -12.40 -10.36
C HIS A 271 21.17 -12.29 -9.49
N VAL A 272 20.65 -11.08 -9.27
CA VAL A 272 19.42 -10.84 -8.51
C VAL A 272 18.21 -11.42 -9.23
N GLN A 273 18.10 -11.22 -10.54
CA GLN A 273 17.02 -11.78 -11.35
C GLN A 273 17.06 -13.32 -11.35
N GLY A 274 18.24 -13.93 -11.57
CA GLY A 274 18.40 -15.38 -11.58
C GLY A 274 18.09 -16.07 -10.24
N PHE A 275 18.17 -15.34 -9.12
CA PHE A 275 17.65 -15.80 -7.82
C PHE A 275 16.12 -15.79 -7.82
N PHE A 276 15.49 -14.62 -8.06
CA PHE A 276 14.04 -14.50 -7.97
C PHE A 276 13.29 -15.30 -9.05
N ASP A 277 13.86 -15.51 -10.25
CA ASP A 277 13.31 -16.38 -11.30
C ASP A 277 13.10 -17.83 -10.85
N ARG A 278 13.74 -18.27 -9.74
CA ARG A 278 13.48 -19.58 -9.12
C ARG A 278 12.40 -19.51 -8.02
N LEU A 279 12.23 -18.36 -7.38
CA LEU A 279 11.26 -18.17 -6.29
C LEU A 279 9.86 -17.82 -6.81
N VAL A 280 9.77 -16.99 -7.86
CA VAL A 280 8.52 -16.42 -8.39
C VAL A 280 8.26 -16.76 -9.87
N GLU A 281 7.02 -16.62 -10.31
CA GLU A 281 6.55 -16.89 -11.68
C GLU A 281 6.99 -15.82 -12.69
N THR A 282 7.27 -14.59 -12.26
CA THR A 282 7.64 -13.47 -13.14
C THR A 282 8.50 -12.44 -12.41
N THR A 283 9.69 -12.16 -12.95
CA THR A 283 10.51 -11.01 -12.57
C THR A 283 10.29 -9.82 -13.51
N VAL A 284 10.43 -8.62 -12.99
CA VAL A 284 10.31 -7.35 -13.73
C VAL A 284 11.61 -6.56 -13.53
N PRO A 285 12.60 -6.70 -14.43
CA PRO A 285 13.87 -6.01 -14.31
C PRO A 285 13.74 -4.51 -14.61
N VAL A 286 14.37 -3.67 -13.78
CA VAL A 286 14.49 -2.21 -13.99
C VAL A 286 15.96 -1.78 -14.05
N SER A 287 16.20 -0.54 -14.47
CA SER A 287 17.54 -0.02 -14.84
C SER A 287 18.55 0.06 -13.70
N GLY A 288 18.10 0.29 -12.46
CA GLY A 288 18.95 0.49 -11.29
C GLY A 288 18.16 0.42 -9.99
N THR A 289 18.87 0.45 -8.87
CA THR A 289 18.25 0.24 -7.54
C THR A 289 17.27 1.35 -7.19
N ARG A 290 17.60 2.60 -7.55
CA ARG A 290 16.77 3.79 -7.30
C ARG A 290 15.39 3.72 -7.96
N GLU A 291 15.29 3.16 -9.17
CA GLU A 291 14.00 2.96 -9.82
C GLU A 291 13.16 1.87 -9.12
N ALA A 292 13.80 0.81 -8.62
CA ALA A 292 13.12 -0.25 -7.87
C ALA A 292 12.68 0.22 -6.47
N GLU A 293 13.52 0.98 -5.76
CA GLU A 293 13.19 1.66 -4.49
C GLU A 293 12.00 2.60 -4.68
N LEU A 294 12.04 3.49 -5.70
CA LEU A 294 10.95 4.41 -6.01
C LEU A 294 9.66 3.69 -6.41
N THR A 295 9.73 2.52 -7.05
CA THR A 295 8.55 1.76 -7.47
C THR A 295 7.66 1.41 -6.27
N LYS A 296 8.25 0.96 -5.16
CA LYS A 296 7.49 0.63 -3.93
C LYS A 296 6.79 1.86 -3.35
N LEU A 297 7.50 2.97 -3.26
CA LEU A 297 6.94 4.21 -2.71
C LEU A 297 5.85 4.78 -3.61
N LEU A 298 6.00 4.65 -4.93
CA LEU A 298 4.98 5.06 -5.91
C LEU A 298 3.70 4.24 -5.76
N GLU A 299 3.79 2.92 -5.58
CA GLU A 299 2.63 2.05 -5.37
C GLU A 299 1.82 2.44 -4.13
N ASN A 300 2.49 2.70 -3.01
CA ASN A 300 1.83 3.04 -1.75
C ASN A 300 1.39 4.51 -1.70
N THR A 301 2.17 5.45 -2.25
CA THR A 301 1.74 6.86 -2.43
C THR A 301 0.50 6.94 -3.33
N PHE A 302 0.48 6.21 -4.45
CA PHE A 302 -0.69 6.17 -5.33
C PHE A 302 -1.93 5.64 -4.59
N ARG A 303 -1.79 4.56 -3.83
CA ARG A 303 -2.90 4.00 -3.03
C ARG A 303 -3.41 5.01 -2.00
N HIS A 304 -2.50 5.63 -1.24
CA HIS A 304 -2.82 6.57 -0.16
C HIS A 304 -3.54 7.84 -0.67
N VAL A 305 -3.01 8.45 -1.73
CA VAL A 305 -3.59 9.68 -2.34
C VAL A 305 -4.98 9.41 -2.94
N ASN A 306 -5.20 8.24 -3.57
CA ASN A 306 -6.53 7.92 -4.10
C ASN A 306 -7.55 7.58 -3.00
N ILE A 307 -7.12 6.99 -1.87
CA ILE A 307 -8.01 6.81 -0.70
C ILE A 307 -8.40 8.17 -0.11
N ALA A 308 -7.45 9.09 0.05
CA ALA A 308 -7.74 10.45 0.49
C ALA A 308 -8.74 11.16 -0.44
N LEU A 309 -8.55 11.06 -1.76
CA LEU A 309 -9.47 11.64 -2.74
C LEU A 309 -10.90 11.12 -2.59
N VAL A 310 -11.12 9.81 -2.44
CA VAL A 310 -12.48 9.27 -2.28
C VAL A 310 -13.08 9.54 -0.90
N ASN A 311 -12.25 9.66 0.14
CA ASN A 311 -12.66 10.09 1.48
C ASN A 311 -13.16 11.54 1.47
N GLU A 312 -12.40 12.48 0.90
CA GLU A 312 -12.80 13.89 0.75
C GLU A 312 -14.07 14.02 -0.11
N LEU A 313 -14.18 13.24 -1.19
CA LEU A 313 -15.39 13.19 -2.01
C LEU A 313 -16.60 12.65 -1.25
N ALA A 314 -16.46 11.67 -0.36
CA ALA A 314 -17.55 11.17 0.48
C ALA A 314 -18.06 12.25 1.45
N MET A 315 -17.14 12.98 2.09
CA MET A 315 -17.47 14.10 2.98
C MET A 315 -18.33 15.15 2.26
N PHE A 316 -17.87 15.63 1.10
CA PHE A 316 -18.62 16.62 0.33
C PHE A 316 -19.88 16.07 -0.34
N ALA A 317 -19.91 14.79 -0.71
CA ALA A 317 -21.12 14.16 -1.26
C ALA A 317 -22.25 14.14 -0.23
N LYS A 318 -21.96 13.86 1.06
CA LYS A 318 -22.97 13.95 2.12
C LYS A 318 -23.50 15.36 2.31
N ASP A 319 -22.62 16.37 2.30
CA ASP A 319 -23.02 17.80 2.38
C ASP A 319 -23.85 18.27 1.17
N LEU A 320 -23.74 17.58 0.03
CA LEU A 320 -24.48 17.84 -1.21
C LEU A 320 -25.73 16.96 -1.38
N ASP A 321 -26.04 16.07 -0.43
CA ASP A 321 -27.10 15.05 -0.51
C ASP A 321 -26.97 14.10 -1.73
N ILE A 322 -25.74 13.65 -2.00
CA ILE A 322 -25.38 12.76 -3.11
C ILE A 322 -24.90 11.40 -2.56
N ASN A 323 -25.40 10.31 -3.15
CA ASN A 323 -24.90 8.97 -2.89
C ASN A 323 -23.52 8.74 -3.54
N VAL A 324 -22.45 8.88 -2.75
CA VAL A 324 -21.06 8.66 -3.22
C VAL A 324 -20.82 7.23 -3.70
N TRP A 325 -21.47 6.24 -3.09
CA TRP A 325 -21.28 4.82 -3.42
C TRP A 325 -21.86 4.47 -4.79
N GLU A 326 -23.06 4.97 -5.12
CA GLU A 326 -23.64 4.86 -6.46
C GLU A 326 -22.77 5.56 -7.52
N ALA A 327 -22.21 6.74 -7.20
CA ALA A 327 -21.30 7.45 -8.10
C ALA A 327 -19.99 6.69 -8.35
N ILE A 328 -19.40 6.07 -7.30
CA ILE A 328 -18.21 5.21 -7.40
C ILE A 328 -18.51 3.97 -8.26
N ASP A 329 -19.67 3.34 -8.08
CA ASP A 329 -20.05 2.15 -8.84
C ASP A 329 -20.34 2.45 -10.31
N ALA A 330 -21.03 3.56 -10.58
CA ALA A 330 -21.20 4.07 -11.94
C ALA A 330 -19.85 4.39 -12.60
N ALA A 331 -18.93 5.05 -11.89
CA ALA A 331 -17.57 5.34 -12.39
C ALA A 331 -16.76 4.05 -12.64
N SER A 332 -16.94 3.04 -11.80
CA SER A 332 -16.28 1.72 -11.90
C SER A 332 -16.67 0.94 -13.17
N THR A 333 -17.79 1.29 -13.83
CA THR A 333 -18.15 0.69 -15.13
C THR A 333 -17.23 1.12 -16.28
N LYS A 334 -16.43 2.19 -16.11
CA LYS A 334 -15.54 2.71 -17.13
C LYS A 334 -14.26 1.87 -17.22
N PRO A 335 -13.98 1.18 -18.35
CA PRO A 335 -12.90 0.19 -18.43
C PRO A 335 -11.48 0.79 -18.61
N PHE A 336 -11.31 2.11 -18.47
CA PHE A 336 -10.02 2.78 -18.60
C PHE A 336 -9.96 4.11 -17.82
N GLY A 337 -8.78 4.43 -17.29
CA GLY A 337 -8.54 5.71 -16.60
C GLY A 337 -9.34 5.91 -15.32
N TYR A 338 -9.86 4.84 -14.73
CA TYR A 338 -10.48 4.81 -13.41
C TYR A 338 -10.07 3.50 -12.73
N MET A 339 -9.67 3.58 -11.46
CA MET A 339 -9.41 2.43 -10.59
C MET A 339 -10.29 2.67 -9.36
N ARG A 340 -11.11 1.68 -8.98
CA ARG A 340 -12.04 1.82 -7.86
C ARG A 340 -11.27 1.91 -6.55
N PHE A 341 -11.44 3.03 -5.86
CA PHE A 341 -11.14 3.21 -4.45
C PHE A 341 -12.46 3.48 -3.74
N THR A 342 -12.55 3.12 -2.47
CA THR A 342 -13.77 3.26 -1.64
C THR A 342 -13.43 4.07 -0.39
N PRO A 343 -14.30 4.99 0.05
CA PRO A 343 -14.10 5.70 1.30
C PRO A 343 -14.15 4.74 2.49
N GLY A 344 -13.70 5.20 3.65
CA GLY A 344 -13.69 4.40 4.87
C GLY A 344 -13.40 5.23 6.13
N PRO A 345 -13.30 4.59 7.31
CA PRO A 345 -13.11 5.29 8.58
C PRO A 345 -11.74 5.97 8.72
N GLY A 346 -10.83 5.72 7.77
CA GLY A 346 -9.47 6.24 7.70
C GLY A 346 -8.57 5.26 6.97
N VAL A 347 -7.26 5.45 7.11
CA VAL A 347 -6.21 4.56 6.58
C VAL A 347 -5.38 4.06 7.75
N GLY A 348 -4.99 2.79 7.72
CA GLY A 348 -4.16 2.19 8.78
C GLY A 348 -3.23 1.10 8.30
N GLY A 349 -2.56 0.46 9.27
CA GLY A 349 -1.48 -0.51 9.04
C GLY A 349 -0.15 0.15 8.69
N HIS A 350 0.90 -0.65 8.54
CA HIS A 350 2.28 -0.15 8.55
C HIS A 350 2.72 0.56 7.27
N CYS A 351 2.19 0.20 6.09
CA CYS A 351 2.76 0.69 4.83
C CYS A 351 2.22 2.05 4.36
N LEU A 352 0.93 2.32 4.52
CA LEU A 352 0.31 3.53 3.93
C LEU A 352 0.57 4.83 4.69
N PRO A 353 0.63 4.86 6.04
CA PRO A 353 1.04 6.05 6.78
C PRO A 353 2.56 6.31 6.69
N ILE A 354 3.37 5.26 6.52
CA ILE A 354 4.85 5.33 6.61
C ILE A 354 5.51 5.56 5.24
N ASP A 355 5.26 4.71 4.25
CA ASP A 355 6.03 4.69 3.01
C ASP A 355 5.95 6.02 2.21
N PRO A 356 4.80 6.72 2.12
CA PRO A 356 4.74 8.04 1.47
C PRO A 356 5.61 9.08 2.20
N SER A 357 5.77 8.95 3.52
CA SER A 357 6.58 9.84 4.35
C SER A 357 8.09 9.67 4.09
N TYR A 358 8.56 8.45 3.76
CA TYR A 358 9.93 8.22 3.27
C TYR A 358 10.23 9.02 1.99
N LEU A 359 9.27 9.08 1.06
CA LEU A 359 9.43 9.82 -0.19
C LEU A 359 9.43 11.34 0.07
N SER A 360 8.49 11.84 0.87
CA SER A 360 8.44 13.25 1.29
C SER A 360 9.74 13.70 1.96
N TRP A 361 10.25 12.92 2.90
CA TRP A 361 11.51 13.20 3.61
C TRP A 361 12.72 13.26 2.67
N GLN A 362 12.84 12.34 1.70
CA GLN A 362 13.96 12.35 0.75
C GLN A 362 13.87 13.55 -0.20
N ILE A 363 12.66 13.95 -0.62
CA ILE A 363 12.43 15.16 -1.43
C ILE A 363 12.81 16.42 -0.62
N GLU A 364 12.38 16.53 0.62
CA GLU A 364 12.73 17.66 1.50
C GLU A 364 14.25 17.73 1.73
N ARG A 365 14.87 16.62 2.15
CA ARG A 365 16.31 16.54 2.43
C ARG A 365 17.17 16.83 1.21
N ARG A 366 16.79 16.40 0.01
CA ARG A 366 17.59 16.55 -1.21
C ARG A 366 17.33 17.83 -1.98
N LEU A 367 16.09 18.33 -1.97
CA LEU A 367 15.63 19.42 -2.85
C LEU A 367 15.12 20.65 -2.09
N GLY A 368 14.89 20.55 -0.78
CA GLY A 368 14.30 21.64 0.02
C GLY A 368 12.84 21.93 -0.35
N GLN A 369 12.10 20.91 -0.80
CA GLN A 369 10.71 21.03 -1.26
C GLN A 369 9.79 20.10 -0.48
N THR A 370 8.54 20.50 -0.25
CA THR A 370 7.52 19.62 0.35
C THR A 370 6.75 18.85 -0.71
N PHE A 371 6.43 17.58 -0.44
CA PHE A 371 5.63 16.77 -1.36
C PHE A 371 4.13 16.89 -1.05
N ARG A 372 3.57 18.04 -1.45
CA ARG A 372 2.21 18.51 -1.14
C ARG A 372 1.07 17.50 -1.31
N PHE A 373 1.17 16.55 -2.24
CA PHE A 373 0.14 15.51 -2.41
C PHE A 373 0.11 14.51 -1.26
N VAL A 374 1.27 14.16 -0.69
CA VAL A 374 1.36 13.28 0.49
C VAL A 374 0.89 14.01 1.73
N GLU A 375 1.26 15.29 1.89
CA GLU A 375 0.81 16.13 3.00
C GLU A 375 -0.72 16.25 3.04
N LEU A 376 -1.36 16.55 1.90
CA LEU A 376 -2.82 16.61 1.79
C LEU A 376 -3.48 15.25 2.00
N ALA A 377 -2.90 14.16 1.49
CA ALA A 377 -3.44 12.83 1.69
C ALA A 377 -3.33 12.36 3.15
N ASN A 378 -2.26 12.74 3.85
CA ASN A 378 -2.12 12.53 5.29
C ASN A 378 -3.20 13.30 6.04
N ASP A 379 -3.35 14.61 5.77
CA ASP A 379 -4.33 15.49 6.42
C ASP A 379 -5.78 14.99 6.26
N VAL A 380 -6.20 14.64 5.05
CA VAL A 380 -7.55 14.10 4.81
C VAL A 380 -7.74 12.76 5.52
N ASN A 381 -6.79 11.82 5.38
CA ASN A 381 -6.94 10.48 5.95
C ASN A 381 -6.86 10.46 7.49
N SER A 382 -6.09 11.37 8.11
CA SER A 382 -6.00 11.47 9.57
C SER A 382 -7.25 12.09 10.22
N HIS A 383 -8.01 12.90 9.49
CA HIS A 383 -9.25 13.52 9.96
C HIS A 383 -10.52 12.68 9.68
N MET A 384 -10.40 11.53 9.01
CA MET A 384 -11.55 10.62 8.81
C MET A 384 -12.13 10.08 10.13
N PRO A 385 -11.34 9.74 11.16
CA PRO A 385 -11.85 9.51 12.51
C PRO A 385 -12.75 10.63 13.04
N ASP A 386 -12.34 11.90 12.95
CA ASP A 386 -13.17 13.05 13.35
C ASP A 386 -14.46 13.17 12.52
N TYR A 387 -14.40 12.83 11.23
CA TYR A 387 -15.58 12.81 10.36
C TYR A 387 -16.56 11.70 10.76
N VAL A 388 -16.08 10.47 11.03
CA VAL A 388 -16.91 9.37 11.53
C VAL A 388 -17.57 9.75 12.86
N VAL A 389 -16.81 10.30 13.81
CA VAL A 389 -17.35 10.74 15.12
C VAL A 389 -18.40 11.84 14.95
N ARG A 390 -18.24 12.74 13.97
CA ARG A 390 -19.23 13.76 13.61
C ARG A 390 -20.50 13.18 12.98
N ARG A 391 -20.38 12.14 12.14
CA ARG A 391 -21.54 11.39 11.63
C ARG A 391 -22.28 10.69 12.78
N VAL A 392 -21.57 10.10 13.75
CA VAL A 392 -22.17 9.53 14.98
C VAL A 392 -22.90 10.60 15.81
N GLN A 393 -22.30 11.77 16.01
CA GLN A 393 -22.96 12.91 16.68
C GLN A 393 -24.26 13.32 15.99
N PHE A 394 -24.25 13.42 14.65
CA PHE A 394 -25.41 13.78 13.85
C PHE A 394 -26.54 12.75 13.99
N LEU A 395 -26.25 11.47 13.75
CA LEU A 395 -27.25 10.40 13.77
C LEU A 395 -27.85 10.16 15.17
N LEU A 396 -27.05 10.28 16.23
CA LEU A 396 -27.59 10.24 17.60
C LEU A 396 -28.48 11.46 17.89
N ASN A 397 -28.13 12.64 17.37
CA ASN A 397 -28.96 13.83 17.53
C ASN A 397 -30.29 13.75 16.77
N GLU A 398 -30.33 13.13 15.59
CA GLU A 398 -31.58 12.79 14.88
C GLU A 398 -32.45 11.79 15.67
N ALA A 399 -31.82 10.89 16.44
CA ALA A 399 -32.47 10.00 17.41
C ALA A 399 -32.72 10.65 18.78
N GLU A 400 -32.69 11.99 18.88
CA GLU A 400 -32.89 12.81 20.09
C GLU A 400 -31.95 12.44 21.27
N ARG A 401 -30.71 12.03 20.96
CA ARG A 401 -29.72 11.54 21.94
C ARG A 401 -28.38 12.26 21.86
N SER A 402 -27.76 12.45 23.02
CA SER A 402 -26.37 12.93 23.12
C SER A 402 -25.37 11.78 23.01
N VAL A 403 -24.19 12.02 22.43
CA VAL A 403 -23.04 11.08 22.51
C VAL A 403 -22.72 10.73 23.97
N LYS A 404 -22.67 11.74 24.84
CA LYS A 404 -22.46 11.55 26.27
C LYS A 404 -23.55 10.64 26.86
N GLY A 405 -23.12 9.52 27.45
CA GLY A 405 -23.99 8.51 28.06
C GLY A 405 -24.57 7.47 27.09
N SER A 406 -24.50 7.68 25.77
CA SER A 406 -24.99 6.68 24.80
C SER A 406 -24.09 5.44 24.78
N LYS A 407 -24.70 4.27 24.58
CA LYS A 407 -23.99 3.00 24.35
C LYS A 407 -23.58 2.91 22.88
N VAL A 408 -22.28 2.83 22.61
CA VAL A 408 -21.74 2.66 21.25
C VAL A 408 -21.09 1.28 21.17
N LEU A 409 -21.59 0.44 20.25
CA LEU A 409 -21.01 -0.88 19.98
C LEU A 409 -20.25 -0.86 18.65
N VAL A 410 -18.94 -1.06 18.71
CA VAL A 410 -18.04 -1.02 17.55
C VAL A 410 -17.73 -2.44 17.10
N PHE A 411 -17.90 -2.72 15.81
CA PHE A 411 -17.46 -3.95 15.17
C PHE A 411 -16.17 -3.68 14.39
N GLY A 412 -15.08 -4.29 14.86
CA GLY A 412 -13.75 -4.21 14.25
C GLY A 412 -12.83 -3.15 14.88
N LEU A 413 -11.67 -3.62 15.35
CA LEU A 413 -10.57 -2.81 15.88
C LEU A 413 -9.31 -2.93 15.00
N ALA A 414 -9.08 -4.09 14.38
CA ALA A 414 -7.95 -4.32 13.47
C ALA A 414 -7.89 -3.30 12.31
N TYR A 415 -6.70 -3.02 11.77
CA TYR A 415 -6.59 -2.10 10.62
C TYR A 415 -7.09 -2.72 9.29
N LYS A 416 -7.21 -4.05 9.23
CA LYS A 416 -7.62 -4.83 8.06
C LYS A 416 -8.56 -5.97 8.49
N ALA A 417 -9.48 -6.34 7.61
CA ALA A 417 -10.32 -7.52 7.79
C ALA A 417 -9.49 -8.80 8.03
N ASP A 418 -9.98 -9.63 8.93
CA ASP A 418 -9.45 -10.97 9.27
C ASP A 418 -8.03 -11.02 9.87
N THR A 419 -7.40 -9.88 10.20
CA THR A 419 -6.07 -9.83 10.87
C THR A 419 -6.18 -9.43 12.35
N GLY A 420 -5.17 -9.78 13.16
CA GLY A 420 -5.11 -9.46 14.60
C GLY A 420 -4.36 -8.17 14.97
N ASP A 421 -4.03 -7.33 14.00
CA ASP A 421 -3.18 -6.14 14.19
C ASP A 421 -4.01 -4.85 14.25
N ALA A 422 -3.98 -4.19 15.41
CA ALA A 422 -4.66 -2.91 15.64
C ALA A 422 -3.69 -1.70 15.64
N ARG A 423 -2.42 -1.89 15.28
CA ARG A 423 -1.47 -0.77 15.17
C ARG A 423 -1.83 0.13 14.00
N GLU A 424 -1.71 1.44 14.21
CA GLU A 424 -2.11 2.49 13.25
C GLU A 424 -3.57 2.33 12.74
N THR A 425 -4.47 1.68 13.48
CA THR A 425 -5.86 1.51 13.05
C THR A 425 -6.67 2.80 13.23
N PRO A 426 -7.52 3.21 12.27
CA PRO A 426 -8.43 4.36 12.47
C PRO A 426 -9.49 4.08 13.55
N SER A 427 -9.77 2.82 13.88
CA SER A 427 -10.76 2.46 14.92
C SER A 427 -10.37 2.92 16.32
N VAL A 428 -9.07 2.99 16.66
CA VAL A 428 -8.60 3.42 17.99
C VAL A 428 -8.90 4.92 18.21
N PRO A 429 -8.47 5.86 17.35
CA PRO A 429 -8.86 7.26 17.46
C PRO A 429 -10.37 7.49 17.50
N ILE A 430 -11.17 6.74 16.72
CA ILE A 430 -12.64 6.81 16.78
C ILE A 430 -13.15 6.46 18.19
N CYS A 431 -12.66 5.37 18.78
CA CYS A 431 -13.06 4.95 20.12
C CYS A 431 -12.61 5.93 21.21
N GLU A 432 -11.39 6.46 21.11
CA GLU A 432 -10.84 7.45 22.05
C GLU A 432 -11.63 8.77 22.00
N LEU A 433 -11.92 9.30 20.81
CA LEU A 433 -12.73 10.50 20.62
C LEU A 433 -14.15 10.35 21.18
N LEU A 434 -14.81 9.21 20.93
CA LEU A 434 -16.14 8.91 21.48
C LEU A 434 -16.12 8.79 23.00
N THR A 435 -15.09 8.13 23.55
CA THR A 435 -14.90 8.00 25.01
C THR A 435 -14.62 9.36 25.65
N GLY A 436 -13.84 10.23 25.00
CA GLY A 436 -13.59 11.62 25.41
C GLY A 436 -14.84 12.51 25.39
N LEU A 437 -15.78 12.25 24.47
CA LEU A 437 -17.12 12.84 24.47
C LEU A 437 -18.06 12.24 25.54
N GLY A 438 -17.62 11.21 26.25
CA GLY A 438 -18.34 10.54 27.34
C GLY A 438 -19.34 9.46 26.88
N ALA A 439 -19.14 8.87 25.71
CA ALA A 439 -19.88 7.67 25.29
C ALA A 439 -19.40 6.44 26.09
N ASN A 440 -20.30 5.45 26.25
CA ASN A 440 -19.95 4.14 26.76
C ASN A 440 -19.58 3.25 25.56
N VAL A 441 -18.28 3.16 25.25
CA VAL A 441 -17.79 2.43 24.07
C VAL A 441 -17.46 0.98 24.43
N SER A 442 -17.99 0.05 23.62
CA SER A 442 -17.67 -1.36 23.64
C SER A 442 -17.25 -1.83 22.25
N VAL A 443 -16.20 -2.66 22.16
CA VAL A 443 -15.62 -3.15 20.90
C VAL A 443 -15.75 -4.67 20.80
N VAL A 444 -16.24 -5.12 19.65
CA VAL A 444 -16.25 -6.52 19.20
C VAL A 444 -15.11 -6.68 18.18
N ASP A 445 -14.05 -7.36 18.58
CA ASP A 445 -13.00 -7.84 17.69
C ASP A 445 -12.58 -9.26 18.13
N PRO A 446 -12.65 -10.27 17.25
CA PRO A 446 -12.29 -11.64 17.57
C PRO A 446 -10.82 -11.99 17.27
N HIS A 447 -10.06 -11.11 16.61
CA HIS A 447 -8.66 -11.35 16.22
C HIS A 447 -7.67 -10.53 17.07
N VAL A 448 -8.08 -9.35 17.54
CA VAL A 448 -7.22 -8.44 18.29
C VAL A 448 -7.09 -8.87 19.77
N GLU A 449 -5.84 -9.02 20.23
CA GLU A 449 -5.52 -9.32 21.64
C GLU A 449 -5.89 -8.18 22.59
N ASP A 450 -6.35 -8.52 23.81
CA ASP A 450 -6.82 -7.56 24.84
C ASP A 450 -5.84 -6.39 25.11
N ARG A 451 -4.52 -6.62 25.02
CA ARG A 451 -3.47 -5.60 25.23
C ARG A 451 -3.43 -4.49 24.18
N GLN A 452 -4.18 -4.62 23.09
CA GLN A 452 -4.28 -3.63 22.01
C GLN A 452 -5.56 -2.79 22.10
N PHE A 453 -6.46 -3.07 23.05
CA PHE A 453 -7.64 -2.24 23.29
C PHE A 453 -7.24 -0.95 24.00
N PRO A 454 -7.75 0.22 23.58
CA PRO A 454 -7.42 1.50 24.21
C PRO A 454 -8.10 1.65 25.58
N ASP A 455 -7.48 2.47 26.44
CA ASP A 455 -7.97 2.70 27.81
C ASP A 455 -9.41 3.25 27.83
N GLY A 456 -10.23 2.72 28.74
CA GLY A 456 -11.63 3.11 28.91
C GLY A 456 -12.62 2.43 27.96
N VAL A 457 -12.13 1.66 26.97
CA VAL A 457 -12.99 0.88 26.06
C VAL A 457 -13.17 -0.54 26.58
N SER A 458 -14.40 -1.03 26.56
CA SER A 458 -14.73 -2.39 27.02
C SER A 458 -14.77 -3.39 25.86
N ARG A 459 -14.38 -4.64 26.10
CA ARG A 459 -14.57 -5.73 25.11
C ARG A 459 -16.01 -6.24 25.17
N ALA A 460 -16.58 -6.55 24.00
CA ALA A 460 -17.89 -7.17 23.85
C ALA A 460 -17.81 -8.41 22.95
N GLU A 461 -18.80 -9.29 23.06
CA GLU A 461 -18.92 -10.53 22.27
C GLU A 461 -19.79 -10.35 21.02
N GLY A 462 -20.50 -9.23 20.89
CA GLY A 462 -21.39 -8.96 19.76
C GLY A 462 -22.70 -9.75 19.82
N THR A 463 -23.17 -10.13 21.02
CA THR A 463 -24.43 -10.87 21.16
C THR A 463 -25.63 -10.05 20.67
N PRO A 464 -26.73 -10.69 20.19
CA PRO A 464 -27.95 -9.99 19.80
C PRO A 464 -28.51 -9.03 20.87
N GLN A 465 -28.35 -9.38 22.15
CA GLN A 465 -28.71 -8.49 23.26
C GLN A 465 -27.81 -7.24 23.32
N GLN A 466 -26.48 -7.40 23.23
CA GLN A 466 -25.56 -6.26 23.20
C GLN A 466 -25.82 -5.34 22.00
N ILE A 467 -26.12 -5.91 20.83
CA ILE A 467 -26.48 -5.17 19.62
C ILE A 467 -27.80 -4.38 19.81
N ALA A 468 -28.83 -5.00 20.40
CA ALA A 468 -30.13 -4.36 20.64
C ALA A 468 -30.11 -3.33 21.80
N GLU A 469 -29.18 -3.48 22.75
CA GLU A 469 -28.93 -2.51 23.82
C GLU A 469 -28.10 -1.31 23.38
N ALA A 470 -27.33 -1.43 22.28
CA ALA A 470 -26.58 -0.32 21.72
C ALA A 470 -27.52 0.77 21.19
N ASP A 471 -27.12 2.02 21.39
CA ASP A 471 -27.85 3.17 20.87
C ASP A 471 -27.43 3.50 19.43
N ILE A 472 -26.19 3.15 19.08
CA ILE A 472 -25.66 3.07 17.72
C ILE A 472 -24.62 1.96 17.62
N VAL A 473 -24.61 1.25 16.49
CA VAL A 473 -23.56 0.30 16.11
C VAL A 473 -22.65 0.95 15.07
N LEU A 474 -21.33 0.84 15.21
CA LEU A 474 -20.36 1.28 14.21
C LEU A 474 -19.71 0.07 13.55
N PHE A 475 -19.83 -0.07 12.24
CA PHE A 475 -19.19 -1.14 11.47
C PHE A 475 -17.93 -0.57 10.81
N LEU A 476 -16.77 -0.80 11.44
CA LEU A 476 -15.50 -0.20 11.05
C LEU A 476 -14.59 -1.18 10.29
N VAL A 477 -14.72 -2.49 10.50
CA VAL A 477 -13.91 -3.52 9.83
C VAL A 477 -14.79 -4.69 9.39
N ASP A 478 -14.60 -5.15 8.16
CA ASP A 478 -15.37 -6.22 7.51
C ASP A 478 -14.78 -7.60 7.81
N HIS A 479 -14.73 -8.02 9.07
CA HIS A 479 -14.28 -9.39 9.41
C HIS A 479 -15.29 -10.42 8.89
N SER A 480 -14.77 -11.47 8.26
CA SER A 480 -15.55 -12.55 7.61
C SER A 480 -16.41 -13.37 8.58
N ASN A 481 -16.12 -13.29 9.89
CA ASN A 481 -16.84 -13.97 10.96
C ASN A 481 -17.95 -13.13 11.61
N PHE A 482 -18.14 -11.87 11.21
CA PHE A 482 -19.24 -11.05 11.69
C PHE A 482 -20.57 -11.45 11.03
N ASP A 483 -21.56 -11.81 11.86
CA ASP A 483 -22.93 -12.05 11.40
C ASP A 483 -23.61 -10.72 11.07
N THR A 484 -23.41 -10.26 9.83
CA THR A 484 -23.97 -9.00 9.32
C THR A 484 -25.51 -8.98 9.36
N ALA A 485 -26.16 -10.13 9.22
CA ALA A 485 -27.61 -10.25 9.33
C ALA A 485 -28.09 -10.09 10.78
N ALA A 486 -27.37 -10.63 11.76
CA ALA A 486 -27.64 -10.40 13.18
C ALA A 486 -27.35 -8.95 13.59
N ILE A 487 -26.31 -8.31 13.05
CA ILE A 487 -26.03 -6.88 13.28
C ILE A 487 -27.22 -6.04 12.79
N VAL A 488 -27.58 -6.12 11.51
CA VAL A 488 -28.68 -5.35 10.93
C VAL A 488 -30.02 -5.70 11.57
N GLY A 489 -30.28 -6.97 11.87
CA GLY A 489 -31.56 -7.43 12.41
C GLY A 489 -31.83 -7.07 13.88
N ASN A 490 -30.79 -6.77 14.67
CA ASN A 490 -30.95 -6.41 16.09
C ASN A 490 -30.60 -4.94 16.40
N ALA A 491 -29.80 -4.27 15.56
CA ALA A 491 -29.37 -2.91 15.84
C ALA A 491 -30.51 -1.89 15.68
N ARG A 492 -30.54 -0.87 16.55
CA ARG A 492 -31.45 0.27 16.40
C ARG A 492 -31.06 1.18 15.24
N LEU A 493 -29.76 1.39 15.10
CA LEU A 493 -29.12 2.29 14.16
C LEU A 493 -27.70 1.77 13.93
N VAL A 494 -27.26 1.76 12.67
CA VAL A 494 -25.91 1.37 12.27
C VAL A 494 -25.29 2.47 11.43
N LEU A 495 -24.06 2.86 11.74
CA LEU A 495 -23.19 3.58 10.81
C LEU A 495 -22.18 2.59 10.22
N ASP A 496 -22.32 2.31 8.93
CA ASP A 496 -21.45 1.42 8.18
C ASP A 496 -20.41 2.21 7.39
N CYS A 497 -19.15 2.12 7.85
CA CYS A 497 -18.00 2.78 7.24
C CYS A 497 -17.30 1.93 6.18
N ARG A 498 -17.86 0.76 5.80
CA ARG A 498 -17.28 -0.20 4.86
C ARG A 498 -18.19 -0.52 3.67
N HIS A 499 -19.46 -0.12 3.72
CA HIS A 499 -20.49 -0.38 2.70
C HIS A 499 -20.66 -1.89 2.42
N ARG A 500 -21.05 -2.59 3.49
CA ARG A 500 -21.20 -4.05 3.60
C ARG A 500 -22.55 -4.45 4.18
N LEU A 501 -23.23 -3.52 4.83
CA LEU A 501 -24.52 -3.71 5.48
C LEU A 501 -25.61 -2.99 4.66
N GLU A 502 -26.76 -3.64 4.53
CA GLU A 502 -27.95 -3.09 3.87
C GLU A 502 -29.16 -3.25 4.80
N GLY A 503 -29.88 -2.17 5.08
CA GLY A 503 -31.06 -2.21 5.94
C GLY A 503 -31.66 -0.82 6.16
N PRO A 504 -32.93 -0.72 6.58
CA PRO A 504 -33.61 0.57 6.82
C PRO A 504 -33.09 1.33 8.06
N ASN A 505 -32.24 0.67 8.86
CA ASN A 505 -31.53 1.18 10.03
C ASN A 505 -30.03 1.40 9.77
N VAL A 506 -29.56 1.24 8.52
CA VAL A 506 -28.16 1.38 8.13
C VAL A 506 -27.96 2.70 7.40
N GLU A 507 -27.10 3.56 7.96
CA GLU A 507 -26.52 4.71 7.29
C GLU A 507 -25.11 4.35 6.81
N HIS A 508 -24.80 4.67 5.56
CA HIS A 508 -23.42 4.60 5.07
C HIS A 508 -22.65 5.89 5.41
N LEU A 509 -21.33 5.74 5.50
CA LEU A 509 -20.39 6.86 5.60
C LEU A 509 -20.47 7.78 4.37
#